data_AF-A0AAU4NTW6-F1
#
_entry.id   AF-A0AAU4NTW6-F1
#
_cell.length_a   1.000
_cell.length_b   1.000
_cell.length_c   1.000
_cell.angle_alpha   90.00
_cell.angle_beta   90.00
_cell.angle_gamma   90.00
#
_symmetry.space_group_name_H-M   'P 1'
#
loop_
_entity.id
_entity.type
_entity.pdbx_description
1 polymer ?
#
loop_
_entity_poly.entity_id
_entity_poly.type
_entity_poly.pdbx_seq_one_letter_code
_entity_poly.pdbx_strand_id
1 'polypeptide(L)'
;MRRDIGDNSREMIEFACRWLPYGGGPDEEILVTFGMPAYQFYDRLARILDGDDPSVTEMLTEPHATTLRALCRTRSRTRRTQSVGQ
;
A
#
# COMPACT_ATOMS: atom_id res chain seq x y z
N MET A 1 -0.13 26.21 -5.54
CA MET A 1 -1.03 25.13 -5.05
C MET A 1 -0.32 23.81 -5.28
N ARG A 2 0.67 23.49 -4.43
CA ARG A 2 1.32 22.16 -4.45
C ARG A 2 0.35 21.21 -3.79
N ARG A 3 -0.22 20.30 -4.56
CA ARG A 3 -1.04 19.21 -4.06
C ARG A 3 -0.09 18.31 -3.27
N ASP A 4 -0.31 18.16 -1.97
CA ASP A 4 0.41 17.24 -1.10
C ASP A 4 0.56 15.88 -1.81
N ILE A 5 1.79 15.54 -2.19
CA ILE A 5 2.14 14.35 -2.98
C ILE A 5 1.91 13.03 -2.22
N GLY A 6 1.36 13.10 -1.01
CA GLY A 6 1.13 11.92 -0.19
C GLY A 6 -0.09 12.03 0.68
N ASP A 7 -1.29 12.25 0.15
CA ASP A 7 -2.53 11.99 0.91
C ASP A 7 -3.71 11.70 -0.03
N ASN A 8 -3.53 10.74 -0.95
CA ASN A 8 -4.65 10.26 -1.75
C ASN A 8 -4.79 8.76 -1.54
N SER A 9 -5.37 8.39 -0.40
CA SER A 9 -5.67 7.02 0.03
C SER A 9 -6.35 6.22 -1.09
N ARG A 10 -7.17 6.89 -1.90
CA ARG A 10 -7.80 6.35 -3.10
C ARG A 10 -6.78 5.92 -4.17
N GLU A 11 -5.84 6.77 -4.54
CA GLU A 11 -4.81 6.43 -5.56
C GLU A 11 -3.93 5.27 -5.10
N MET A 12 -3.62 5.20 -3.80
CA MET A 12 -2.87 4.08 -3.23
C MET A 12 -3.62 2.76 -3.39
N ILE A 13 -4.93 2.77 -3.14
CA ILE A 13 -5.79 1.58 -3.30
C ILE A 13 -5.96 1.21 -4.78
N GLU A 14 -6.19 2.19 -5.67
CA GLU A 14 -6.30 1.93 -7.11
C GLU A 14 -5.01 1.32 -7.66
N PHE A 15 -3.85 1.85 -7.27
CA PHE A 15 -2.56 1.28 -7.62
C PHE A 15 -2.41 -0.14 -7.06
N ALA A 16 -2.64 -0.35 -5.77
CA ALA A 16 -2.51 -1.68 -5.17
C ALA A 16 -3.47 -2.70 -5.81
N CYS A 17 -4.68 -2.26 -6.18
CA CYS A 17 -5.68 -3.07 -6.85
C CYS A 17 -5.25 -3.47 -8.27
N ARG A 18 -4.64 -2.54 -9.02
CA ARG A 18 -4.06 -2.83 -10.33
C ARG A 18 -2.96 -3.89 -10.26
N TRP A 19 -2.20 -3.92 -9.17
CA TRP A 19 -1.09 -4.86 -8.96
C TRP A 19 -1.45 -6.11 -8.17
N LEU A 20 -2.70 -6.25 -7.68
CA LEU A 20 -3.20 -7.45 -7.01
C LEU A 20 -2.93 -8.77 -7.78
N PRO A 21 -3.23 -8.88 -9.09
CA PRO A 21 -3.00 -10.13 -9.82
C PRO A 21 -1.52 -10.52 -9.91
N TYR A 22 -0.60 -9.58 -9.68
CA TYR A 22 0.85 -9.80 -9.69
C TYR A 22 1.44 -9.97 -8.29
N GLY A 23 0.62 -9.92 -7.23
CA GLY A 23 1.09 -10.02 -5.85
C GLY A 23 1.71 -8.73 -5.30
N GLY A 24 1.32 -7.57 -5.83
CA GLY A 24 1.77 -6.24 -5.40
C GLY A 24 2.70 -5.54 -6.40
N GLY A 25 2.72 -4.21 -6.35
CA GLY A 25 3.53 -3.39 -7.25
C GLY A 25 5.02 -3.42 -6.90
N PRO A 26 5.91 -3.25 -7.89
CA PRO A 26 7.35 -3.19 -7.67
C PRO A 26 7.72 -1.92 -6.91
N ASP A 27 8.77 -1.99 -6.10
CA ASP A 27 9.20 -0.89 -5.23
C ASP A 27 9.61 0.37 -6.00
N GLU A 28 10.24 0.20 -7.16
CA GLU A 28 10.64 1.30 -8.03
C GLU A 28 9.43 2.08 -8.58
N GLU A 29 8.38 1.39 -9.03
CA GLU A 29 7.13 2.04 -9.48
C GLU A 29 6.45 2.80 -8.34
N ILE A 30 6.46 2.24 -7.12
CA ILE A 30 5.88 2.91 -5.94
C ILE A 30 6.68 4.18 -5.63
N LEU A 31 8.01 4.11 -5.68
CA LEU A 31 8.88 5.25 -5.44
C LEU A 31 8.70 6.34 -6.50
N VAL A 32 8.60 5.98 -7.78
CA VAL A 32 8.39 6.93 -8.89
C VAL A 32 7.00 7.55 -8.83
N THR A 33 5.96 6.75 -8.52
CA THR A 33 4.56 7.21 -8.51
C THR A 33 4.24 8.06 -7.29
N PHE A 34 4.65 7.62 -6.10
CA PHE A 34 4.25 8.23 -4.83
C PHE A 34 5.38 9.00 -4.15
N GLY A 35 6.60 8.98 -4.69
CA GLY A 35 7.76 9.62 -4.08
C GLY A 35 8.17 9.00 -2.75
N MET A 36 7.68 7.79 -2.44
CA MET A 36 7.89 7.14 -1.15
C MET A 36 8.34 5.69 -1.36
N PRO A 37 9.23 5.17 -0.51
CA PRO A 37 9.67 3.79 -0.63
C PRO A 37 8.51 2.83 -0.34
N ALA A 38 8.55 1.66 -0.98
CA ALA A 38 7.51 0.64 -0.89
C ALA A 38 7.06 0.34 0.55
N TYR A 39 7.98 0.35 1.51
CA TYR A 39 7.62 0.10 2.89
C TYR A 39 6.69 1.15 3.50
N GLN A 40 6.91 2.44 3.22
CA GLN A 40 6.02 3.50 3.72
C GLN A 40 4.65 3.35 3.06
N PHE A 41 4.65 2.98 1.78
CA PHE A 41 3.44 2.80 1.00
C PHE A 41 2.59 1.67 1.59
N TYR A 42 3.17 0.50 1.83
CA TYR A 42 2.47 -0.64 2.41
C TYR A 42 2.05 -0.42 3.87
N ASP A 43 2.85 0.32 4.66
CA ASP A 43 2.49 0.70 6.04
C ASP A 43 1.22 1.57 6.04
N ARG A 44 1.20 2.59 5.19
CA ARG A 44 0.05 3.48 5.06
C ARG A 44 -1.17 2.79 4.45
N LEU A 45 -0.95 1.94 3.45
CA LEU A 45 -1.99 1.10 2.86
C LEU A 45 -2.64 0.20 3.92
N ALA A 46 -1.84 -0.38 4.82
CA ALA A 46 -2.35 -1.20 5.90
C ALA A 46 -3.22 -0.39 6.87
N ARG A 47 -2.83 0.84 7.21
CA ARG A 47 -3.64 1.74 8.07
C ARG A 47 -4.98 2.11 7.43
N ILE A 48 -4.97 2.46 6.14
CA ILE A 48 -6.20 2.73 5.39
C ILE A 48 -7.13 1.52 5.45
N LEU A 49 -6.59 0.31 5.20
CA LEU A 49 -7.33 -0.95 5.29
C LEU A 49 -7.75 -1.34 6.71
N ASP A 50 -7.14 -0.77 7.75
CA ASP A 50 -7.52 -0.99 9.16
C ASP A 50 -8.69 -0.08 9.59
N GLY A 51 -9.12 0.84 8.72
CA GLY A 51 -10.25 1.74 8.96
C GLY A 51 -9.86 3.19 9.24
N ASP A 52 -8.61 3.58 8.97
CA ASP A 52 -8.17 4.99 9.06
C ASP A 52 -8.95 5.88 8.06
N ASP A 53 -9.38 5.29 6.92
CA ASP A 53 -10.29 5.94 5.97
C ASP A 53 -11.44 5.00 5.55
N PRO A 54 -12.67 5.20 6.07
CA PRO A 54 -13.81 4.35 5.74
C PRO A 54 -14.27 4.53 4.29
N SER A 55 -14.13 5.74 3.71
CA SER A 55 -14.57 5.99 2.33
C SER A 55 -13.82 5.14 1.31
N VAL A 56 -12.51 4.92 1.49
CA VAL A 56 -11.78 4.04 0.56
C VAL A 56 -12.06 2.56 0.82
N THR A 57 -12.31 2.19 2.08
CA THR A 57 -12.63 0.82 2.46
C THR A 57 -14.00 0.40 1.91
N GLU A 58 -14.97 1.30 1.87
CA GLU A 58 -16.29 1.08 1.27
C GLU A 58 -16.25 0.95 -0.26
N MET A 59 -15.25 1.56 -0.91
CA MET A 59 -15.06 1.42 -2.37
C MET A 59 -14.44 0.08 -2.78
N LEU A 60 -13.85 -0.67 -1.84
CA LEU A 60 -13.24 -1.96 -2.10
C LEU A 60 -14.26 -3.08 -1.99
N THR A 61 -14.18 -4.03 -2.92
CA THR A 61 -14.89 -5.30 -2.77
C THR A 61 -14.22 -6.15 -1.67
N GLU A 62 -15.02 -6.89 -0.91
CA GLU A 62 -14.57 -7.83 0.13
C GLU A 62 -13.37 -8.72 -0.26
N PRO A 63 -13.34 -9.36 -1.46
CA PRO A 63 -12.19 -10.16 -1.86
C PRO A 63 -10.91 -9.34 -2.09
N HIS A 64 -11.04 -8.11 -2.62
CA HIS A 64 -9.88 -7.23 -2.84
C HIS A 64 -9.33 -6.72 -1.52
N ALA A 65 -10.18 -6.27 -0.59
CA ALA A 65 -9.76 -5.83 0.73
C ALA A 65 -9.04 -6.95 1.51
N THR A 66 -9.56 -8.17 1.44
CA THR A 66 -8.94 -9.34 2.09
C THR A 66 -7.56 -9.64 1.52
N THR A 67 -7.43 -9.67 0.19
CA THR A 67 -6.15 -9.95 -0.47
C THR A 67 -5.11 -8.85 -0.19
N LEU A 68 -5.52 -7.58 -0.22
CA LEU A 68 -4.64 -6.46 0.10
C LEU A 68 -4.16 -6.49 1.56
N ARG A 69 -5.05 -6.82 2.52
CA ARG A 69 -4.67 -7.02 3.92
C ARG A 69 -3.66 -8.16 4.07
N ALA A 70 -3.86 -9.28 3.38
CA ALA A 70 -2.93 -10.41 3.39
C ALA A 70 -1.56 -10.03 2.79
N LEU A 71 -1.56 -9.26 1.69
CA LEU A 71 -0.35 -8.75 1.06
C LEU A 71 0.44 -7.82 2.00
N CYS A 72 -0.24 -6.85 2.63
CA CYS A 72 0.38 -5.94 3.59
C CYS A 72 1.01 -6.69 4.77
N ARG A 73 0.30 -7.70 5.31
CA ARG A 73 0.83 -8.57 6.38
C ARG A 73 2.05 -9.39 5.93
N THR A 74 2.07 -9.84 4.68
CA THR A 74 3.18 -10.62 4.13
C THR A 74 4.42 -9.75 3.93
N ARG A 75 4.26 -8.57 3.34
CA ARG A 75 5.35 -7.63 3.02
C ARG A 75 5.91 -6.90 4.26
N SER A 76 5.08 -6.55 5.24
CA SER A 76 5.54 -5.99 6.51
C SER A 76 6.43 -6.97 7.29
N ARG A 77 6.23 -8.29 7.12
CA ARG A 77 7.02 -9.33 7.79
C ARG A 77 8.41 -9.53 7.18
N THR A 78 8.55 -9.37 5.86
CA THR A 78 9.85 -9.39 5.15
C THR A 78 10.77 -8.25 5.63
N ARG A 79 10.21 -7.18 6.18
CA ARG A 79 10.96 -6.04 6.69
C ARG A 79 11.81 -6.37 7.92
N ARG A 80 11.38 -7.33 8.75
CA ARG A 80 12.10 -7.70 9.98
C ARG A 80 13.48 -8.34 9.70
N THR A 81 13.73 -8.80 8.48
CA THR A 81 15.01 -9.43 8.10
C THR A 81 15.95 -8.53 7.29
N GLN A 82 15.58 -7.28 6.99
CA GLN A 82 16.44 -6.33 6.25
C GLN A 82 17.00 -5.19 7.12
N SER A 83 16.97 -5.33 8.44
CA SER A 83 17.68 -4.46 9.38
C SER A 83 18.68 -5.26 10.22
N VAL A 84 19.71 -5.80 9.57
CA VAL A 84 21.02 -6.08 10.18
C VAL A 84 22.02 -6.18 9.04
N GLY A 85 23.01 -5.28 9.03
CA GLY A 85 24.14 -5.35 8.10
C GLY A 85 24.30 -4.11 7.23
N GLN A 86 24.68 -2.99 7.84
CA GLN A 86 25.72 -2.13 7.27
C GLN A 86 26.58 -1.56 8.39
#